data_AF-A0A2N3DH43-F1
#
_entry.id   AF-A0A2N3DH43-F1
#
_cell.length_a   1.000
_cell.length_b   1.000
_cell.length_c   1.000
_cell.angle_alpha   90.00
_cell.angle_beta   90.00
_cell.angle_gamma   90.00
#
_symmetry.space_group_name_H-M   'P 1'
#
loop_
_entity.id
_entity.type
_entity.pdbx_description
1 polymer ?
#
loop_
_entity_poly.entity_id
_entity_poly.type
_entity_poly.pdbx_seq_one_letter_code
_entity_poly.pdbx_strand_id
1 'polypeptide(L)'
;MAQLITANAPANTAQLPALSEHKVARFAAIIVLYFLQGVPLGLTLVALPGWLAESGATPVQVGGFVGIAMLPWSTKLLNGLVMDRFTFKPMGRRRS
;
A
#
# COMPACT_ATOMS: atom_id res chain seq x y z
N MET A 1 -9.64 19.33 -57.18
CA MET A 1 -10.70 18.57 -56.50
C MET A 1 -10.04 17.92 -55.28
N ALA A 2 -9.88 18.67 -54.17
CA ALA A 2 -10.79 18.75 -53.01
C ALA A 2 -10.85 17.38 -52.30
N GLN A 3 -10.49 17.14 -51.02
CA GLN A 3 -10.43 17.92 -49.77
C GLN A 3 -9.40 17.25 -48.81
N LEU A 4 -8.59 17.96 -48.01
CA LEU A 4 -8.85 18.67 -46.74
C LEU A 4 -9.10 17.75 -45.52
N ILE A 5 -8.15 17.77 -44.58
CA ILE A 5 -8.31 17.68 -43.10
C ILE A 5 -8.97 16.41 -42.52
N THR A 6 -8.15 15.61 -41.81
CA THR A 6 -8.39 15.43 -40.38
C THR A 6 -7.07 15.58 -39.63
N ALA A 7 -6.91 16.72 -38.98
CA ALA A 7 -5.90 16.91 -37.97
C ALA A 7 -6.31 16.02 -36.79
N ASN A 8 -5.63 14.89 -36.60
CA ASN A 8 -5.57 14.30 -35.27
C ASN A 8 -4.67 15.22 -34.44
N ALA A 9 -5.27 16.28 -33.91
CA ALA A 9 -4.72 17.00 -32.78
C ALA A 9 -4.31 15.95 -31.74
N PRO A 10 -3.09 16.00 -31.18
CA PRO A 10 -2.78 15.14 -30.05
C PRO A 10 -3.85 15.45 -29.01
N ALA A 11 -4.66 14.45 -28.66
CA ALA A 11 -5.58 14.55 -27.54
C ALA A 11 -4.70 14.87 -26.34
N ASN A 12 -4.63 16.15 -26.00
CA ASN A 12 -3.94 16.66 -24.83
C ASN A 12 -4.83 16.30 -23.65
N THR A 13 -4.94 14.99 -23.39
CA THR A 13 -5.27 14.52 -22.07
C THR A 13 -4.19 15.13 -21.20
N ALA A 14 -4.57 15.90 -20.19
CA ALA A 14 -3.63 16.33 -19.17
C ALA A 14 -3.11 15.05 -18.50
N GLN A 15 -2.11 14.44 -19.12
CA GLN A 15 -1.62 13.12 -18.77
C GLN A 15 -0.72 13.37 -17.58
N LEU A 16 -1.27 13.10 -16.40
CA LEU A 16 -0.51 13.24 -15.16
C LEU A 16 0.77 12.42 -15.33
N PRO A 17 1.94 13.03 -15.12
CA PRO A 17 3.20 12.35 -15.35
C PRO A 17 3.26 11.04 -14.57
N ALA A 18 3.77 10.00 -15.20
CA ALA A 18 3.85 8.70 -14.54
C ALA A 18 4.69 8.81 -13.25
N LEU A 19 4.25 8.14 -12.18
CA LEU A 19 4.97 8.14 -10.90
C LEU A 19 6.40 7.56 -11.02
N SER A 20 6.68 6.82 -12.09
CA SER A 20 8.02 6.33 -12.45
C SER A 20 8.95 7.44 -12.95
N GLU A 21 8.40 8.49 -13.55
CA GLU A 21 9.15 9.56 -14.23
C GLU A 21 9.43 10.74 -13.29
N HIS A 22 8.50 11.08 -12.39
CA HIS A 22 8.64 12.22 -11.48
C HIS A 22 9.02 11.83 -10.04
N LYS A 23 10.25 12.20 -9.63
CA LYS A 23 10.79 11.89 -8.29
C LYS A 23 9.94 12.44 -7.15
N VAL A 24 9.47 13.69 -7.25
CA VAL A 24 8.66 14.34 -6.20
C VAL A 24 7.29 13.68 -6.08
N ALA A 25 6.63 13.40 -7.21
CA ALA A 25 5.34 12.72 -7.24
C ALA A 25 5.39 11.34 -6.58
N ARG A 26 6.49 10.59 -6.77
CA ARG A 26 6.73 9.30 -6.10
C ARG A 26 6.86 9.46 -4.59
N PHE A 27 7.64 10.42 -4.10
CA PHE A 27 7.76 10.65 -2.65
C PHE A 27 6.44 11.10 -2.03
N ALA A 28 5.71 12.00 -2.70
CA ALA A 28 4.38 12.42 -2.26
C ALA A 28 3.41 11.23 -2.19
N ALA A 29 3.36 10.38 -3.22
CA ALA A 29 2.54 9.18 -3.23
C ALA A 29 2.92 8.23 -2.09
N ILE A 30 4.21 7.98 -1.86
CA ILE A 30 4.67 7.12 -0.76
C ILE A 30 4.21 7.71 0.58
N ILE A 31 4.41 9.01 0.83
CA ILE A 31 4.02 9.67 2.08
C ILE A 31 2.51 9.54 2.31
N VAL A 32 1.70 9.84 1.31
CA VAL A 32 0.23 9.76 1.40
C VAL A 32 -0.22 8.33 1.67
N LEU A 33 0.33 7.36 0.93
CA LEU A 33 -0.01 5.95 1.11
C LEU A 33 0.42 5.44 2.48
N TYR A 34 1.58 5.85 2.99
CA TYR A 34 2.05 5.47 4.33
C TYR A 34 1.20 6.10 5.43
N PHE A 35 0.83 7.36 5.28
CA PHE A 35 -0.08 8.03 6.21
C PHE A 35 -1.44 7.34 6.24
N LEU A 36 -2.00 7.02 5.07
CA LEU A 36 -3.29 6.36 4.95
C LEU A 36 -3.25 4.94 5.54
N GLN A 37 -2.12 4.23 5.45
CA GLN A 37 -1.93 2.93 6.10
C GLN A 37 -2.00 3.03 7.63
N GLY A 38 -1.64 4.18 8.22
CA GLY A 38 -1.79 4.42 9.65
C GLY A 38 -3.24 4.36 10.13
N VAL A 39 -4.21 4.70 9.27
CA VAL A 39 -5.63 4.73 9.62
C VAL A 39 -6.17 3.32 9.92
N PRO A 40 -6.04 2.31 9.03
CA PRO A 40 -6.40 0.93 9.34
C PRO A 40 -5.67 0.36 10.56
N LEU A 41 -4.38 0.69 10.73
CA LEU A 41 -3.58 0.22 11.86
C LEU A 41 -4.10 0.79 13.19
N GLY A 42 -4.34 2.09 13.26
CA GLY A 42 -4.88 2.74 14.45
C GLY A 42 -6.29 2.28 14.78
N LEU A 43 -7.14 2.10 13.77
CA LEU A 43 -8.49 1.58 13.96
C LEU A 43 -8.46 0.16 14.57
N THR A 44 -7.63 -0.73 14.01
CA THR A 44 -7.62 -2.14 14.39
C THR A 44 -6.88 -2.40 15.69
N LEU A 45 -5.84 -1.63 16.01
CA LEU A 45 -5.01 -1.85 17.20
C LEU A 45 -5.38 -1.00 18.40
N VAL A 46 -6.07 0.12 18.20
CA VAL A 46 -6.37 1.08 19.28
C VAL A 46 -7.86 1.26 19.45
N ALA A 47 -8.57 1.67 18.40
CA ALA A 47 -9.99 2.00 18.50
C ALA A 47 -10.86 0.77 18.77
N LEU A 48 -10.66 -0.33 18.03
CA LEU A 48 -11.43 -1.56 18.21
C LEU A 48 -11.16 -2.25 19.57
N PRO A 49 -9.90 -2.42 20.02
CA PRO A 49 -9.61 -2.94 21.36
C PRO A 49 -10.15 -2.04 22.48
N GLY A 50 -10.09 -0.72 22.32
CA GLY A 50 -10.64 0.25 23.29
C GLY A 50 -12.16 0.12 23.40
N TRP A 51 -12.87 0.09 22.28
CA TRP A 51 -14.30 -0.16 22.25
C TRP A 51 -14.67 -1.54 22.83
N LEU A 52 -13.87 -2.56 22.53
CA LEU A 52 -14.12 -3.92 23.01
C LEU A 52 -13.92 -4.02 24.54
N ALA A 53 -12.95 -3.30 25.09
CA ALA A 53 -12.75 -3.18 26.53
C ALA A 53 -13.91 -2.43 27.21
N GLU A 54 -14.41 -1.35 26.61
CA GLU A 54 -15.58 -0.61 27.12
C GLU A 54 -16.88 -1.42 27.01
N SER A 55 -16.99 -2.28 26.00
CA SER A 55 -18.14 -3.16 25.78
C SER A 55 -18.21 -4.36 26.76
N GLY A 56 -17.29 -4.43 27.73
CA GLY A 56 -17.27 -5.46 28.77
C GLY A 56 -16.57 -6.76 28.36
N ALA A 57 -15.82 -6.76 27.25
CA ALA A 57 -15.05 -7.94 26.87
C ALA A 57 -13.89 -8.17 27.85
N THR A 58 -13.55 -9.44 28.05
CA THR A 58 -12.44 -9.80 28.94
C THR A 58 -11.09 -9.40 28.30
N PRO A 59 -10.06 -9.10 29.12
CA PRO A 59 -8.71 -8.79 28.61
C PRO A 59 -8.15 -9.89 27.69
N VAL A 60 -8.54 -11.15 27.91
CA VAL A 60 -8.15 -12.29 27.08
C VAL A 60 -8.76 -12.20 25.67
N GLN A 61 -10.02 -11.78 25.55
CA GLN A 61 -10.68 -11.62 24.25
C GLN A 61 -10.10 -10.44 23.46
N VAL A 62 -9.78 -9.33 24.14
CA VAL A 62 -9.11 -8.18 23.54
C VAL A 62 -7.71 -8.56 23.05
N GLY A 63 -6.94 -9.28 23.89
CA GLY A 63 -5.62 -9.79 23.52
C GLY A 63 -5.68 -10.78 22.36
N GLY A 64 -6.69 -11.65 22.33
CA GLY A 64 -6.92 -12.59 21.21
C GLY A 64 -7.22 -11.87 19.90
N PHE A 65 -8.07 -10.83 19.92
CA PHE A 65 -8.37 -10.02 18.74
C PHE A 65 -7.12 -9.32 18.20
N VAL A 66 -6.34 -8.65 19.06
CA VAL A 66 -5.09 -7.99 18.68
C VAL A 66 -4.06 -9.00 18.16
N GLY A 67 -3.96 -10.16 18.81
CA GLY A 67 -3.07 -11.24 18.38
C GLY A 67 -3.36 -11.74 16.97
N ILE A 68 -4.64 -11.98 16.64
CA ILE A 68 -5.08 -12.36 15.30
C ILE A 68 -4.82 -11.25 14.29
N ALA A 69 -5.12 -9.99 14.64
CA ALA A 69 -4.86 -8.83 13.79
C ALA A 69 -3.38 -8.66 13.44
N MET A 70 -2.48 -9.11 14.32
CA MET A 70 -1.02 -9.05 14.12
C MET A 70 -0.43 -10.29 13.43
N LEU A 71 -1.19 -11.37 13.23
CA LEU A 71 -0.72 -12.56 12.51
C LEU A 71 -0.08 -12.25 11.14
N PRO A 72 -0.67 -11.40 10.28
CA PRO A 72 -0.06 -11.06 8.99
C PRO A 72 1.28 -10.33 9.10
N TRP A 73 1.53 -9.65 10.22
CA TRP A 73 2.82 -9.01 10.48
C TRP A 73 3.86 -10.06 10.89
N SER A 74 3.47 -11.04 11.71
CA SER A 74 4.34 -12.15 12.09
C SER A 74 4.71 -13.05 10.91
N THR A 75 3.80 -13.25 9.93
CA THR A 75 4.09 -14.03 8.72
C THR A 75 5.12 -13.37 7.79
N LYS A 76 5.43 -12.08 7.95
CA LYS A 76 6.52 -11.44 7.18
C LYS A 76 7.87 -12.10 7.39
N LEU A 77 8.13 -12.69 8.56
CA LEU A 77 9.38 -13.43 8.80
C LEU A 77 9.51 -14.65 7.87
N LEU A 78 8.41 -15.38 7.68
CA LEU A 78 8.35 -16.49 6.73
C LEU A 78 8.51 -16.00 5.29
N ASN A 79 7.84 -14.90 4.95
CA ASN A 79 7.97 -14.30 3.61
C ASN A 79 9.40 -13.82 3.33
N GLY A 80 10.13 -13.37 4.35
CA GLY A 80 11.55 -13.03 4.26
C GLY A 80 12.42 -14.24 3.91
N LEU A 81 12.21 -15.38 4.57
CA LEU A 81 12.89 -16.64 4.25
C LEU A 81 12.58 -17.12 2.83
N VAL A 82 11.31 -17.01 2.42
CA VAL A 82 10.88 -17.38 1.06
C VAL A 82 11.52 -16.46 0.02
N MET A 83 11.58 -15.15 0.26
CA MET A 83 12.24 -14.19 -0.64
C MET A 83 13.76 -14.41 -0.76
N ASP A 84 14.41 -14.86 0.32
CA ASP A 84 15.85 -15.17 0.30
C ASP A 84 16.15 -16.45 -0.49
N ARG A 85 15.26 -17.46 -0.42
CA ARG A 85 15.41 -18.71 -1.16
C ARG A 85 15.00 -18.60 -2.64
N PHE A 86 13.99 -17.80 -2.96
CA PHE A 86 13.41 -17.68 -4.30
C PHE A 86 13.60 -16.27 -4.87
N THR A 87 14.68 -16.07 -5.63
CA THR A 87 14.92 -14.80 -6.33
C THR A 87 14.10 -14.74 -7.63
N PHE A 88 13.13 -13.83 -7.69
CA PHE A 88 12.30 -13.60 -8.87
C PHE A 88 13.06 -12.79 -9.94
N LYS A 89 13.67 -13.49 -10.90
CA LYS A 89 14.48 -12.91 -12.00
C LYS A 89 13.80 -11.77 -12.81
N PRO A 90 12.47 -11.77 -13.08
CA PRO A 90 11.83 -10.71 -13.87
C PRO A 90 11.76 -9.33 -13.19
N MET A 91 11.95 -9.23 -11.88
CA MET A 91 11.86 -7.94 -11.15
C MET A 91 13.07 -7.00 -11.37
N GLY A 92 14.10 -7.46 -12.11
CA GLY A 92 15.32 -6.69 -12.37
C GLY A 92 16.25 -6.63 -11.14
N ARG A 93 17.56 -6.48 -11.39
CA ARG A 93 18.56 -6.33 -10.30
C ARG A 93 18.31 -5.03 -9.56
N ARG A 94 18.45 -5.04 -8.22
CA ARG A 94 18.46 -3.84 -7.38
C ARG A 94 19.47 -2.87 -8.00
N ARG A 95 18.96 -1.77 -8.57
CA ARG A 95 19.81 -0.64 -8.98
C ARG A 95 20.46 -0.09 -7.71
N SER A 96 21.77 -0.26 -7.60
CA SER A 96 22.63 0.39 -6.60
C SER A 96 22.73 1.87 -6.92
#